data_AF-A0A658NQ70-F1
#
_entry.id   AF-A0A658NQ70-F1
#
_cell.length_a   1.000
_cell.length_b   1.000
_cell.length_c   1.000
_cell.angle_alpha   90.00
_cell.angle_beta   90.00
_cell.angle_gamma   90.00
#
_symmetry.space_group_name_H-M   'P 1'
#
loop_
_entity.id
_entity.type
_entity.pdbx_description
1 polymer ?
#
loop_
_entity_poly.entity_id
_entity_poly.type
_entity_poly.pdbx_seq_one_letter_code
_entity_poly.pdbx_strand_id
1 'polypeptide(L)'
;ESRKPEHQAKARQLVQHLLPHTGRAHRVGITGVPGVGKSTTIDQLGANLTARGHKVAVLAVDPSSTRTGGSILGDKTRMAKLAIDRNAFI
;
A
#
# COMPACT_ATOMS: atom_id res chain seq x y z
N GLU A 1 -6.43 -10.79 8.88
CA GLU A 1 -7.66 -10.50 8.12
C GLU A 1 -8.85 -11.28 8.66
N SER A 2 -10.06 -10.70 8.62
CA SER A 2 -11.25 -11.42 9.06
C SER A 2 -11.89 -12.22 7.92
N ARG A 3 -12.10 -13.52 8.13
CA ARG A 3 -12.76 -14.43 7.18
C ARG A 3 -14.26 -14.58 7.43
N LYS A 4 -14.83 -13.83 8.40
CA LYS A 4 -16.26 -13.91 8.72
C LYS A 4 -17.10 -13.28 7.59
N PRO A 5 -18.12 -13.98 7.06
CA PRO A 5 -18.97 -13.45 5.98
C PRO A 5 -19.60 -12.09 6.30
N GLU A 6 -20.01 -11.87 7.55
CA GLU A 6 -20.61 -10.61 8.01
C GLU A 6 -19.66 -9.40 7.88
N HIS A 7 -18.37 -9.60 8.14
CA HIS A 7 -17.38 -8.54 8.00
C HIS A 7 -17.13 -8.20 6.53
N GLN A 8 -17.15 -9.20 5.65
CA GLN A 8 -17.04 -8.98 4.21
C GLN A 8 -18.25 -8.23 3.65
N ALA A 9 -19.46 -8.55 4.11
CA ALA A 9 -20.67 -7.84 3.72
C ALA A 9 -20.62 -6.35 4.11
N LYS A 10 -20.25 -6.05 5.35
CA LYS A 10 -20.06 -4.67 5.82
C LYS A 10 -18.97 -3.92 5.04
N ALA A 11 -17.83 -4.56 4.78
CA ALA A 11 -16.75 -3.97 4.01
C ALA A 11 -17.16 -3.66 2.55
N ARG A 12 -17.90 -4.58 1.90
CA ARG A 12 -18.43 -4.36 0.55
C ARG A 12 -19.39 -3.18 0.49
N GLN A 13 -20.31 -3.08 1.45
CA GLN A 13 -21.22 -1.93 1.54
C GLN A 13 -20.43 -0.63 1.69
N LEU A 14 -19.45 -0.58 2.59
CA LEU A 14 -18.61 0.62 2.77
C LEU A 14 -17.87 1.00 1.47
N VAL A 15 -17.25 0.03 0.79
CA VAL A 15 -16.56 0.29 -0.48
C VAL A 15 -17.52 0.84 -1.54
N GLN A 16 -18.73 0.29 -1.67
CA GLN A 16 -19.74 0.79 -2.60
C GLN A 16 -20.07 2.27 -2.37
N HIS A 17 -20.23 2.69 -1.11
CA HIS A 17 -20.47 4.10 -0.78
C HIS A 17 -19.28 5.00 -1.12
N LEU A 18 -18.06 4.47 -1.09
CA LEU A 18 -16.84 5.24 -1.38
C LEU A 18 -16.49 5.30 -2.87
N LEU A 19 -17.05 4.43 -3.72
CA LEU A 19 -16.75 4.36 -5.16
C LEU A 19 -16.82 5.73 -5.89
N PRO A 20 -17.82 6.60 -5.65
CA PRO A 20 -17.88 7.93 -6.29
C PRO A 20 -16.69 8.84 -5.97
N HIS A 21 -15.97 8.57 -4.89
CA HIS A 21 -14.79 9.33 -4.47
C HIS A 21 -13.47 8.78 -5.02
N THR A 22 -13.49 7.65 -5.73
CA THR A 22 -12.30 6.96 -6.26
C THR A 22 -11.94 7.43 -7.69
N GLY A 23 -10.88 6.86 -8.29
CA GLY A 23 -10.50 7.10 -9.69
C GLY A 23 -9.63 8.33 -9.95
N ARG A 24 -9.45 9.22 -8.96
CA ARG A 24 -8.68 10.48 -9.07
C ARG A 24 -7.18 10.34 -8.75
N ALA A 25 -6.68 9.12 -8.62
CA ALA A 25 -5.29 8.83 -8.26
C ALA A 25 -4.52 8.21 -9.43
N HIS A 26 -3.25 8.58 -9.57
CA HIS A 26 -2.33 7.88 -10.46
C HIS A 26 -1.95 6.52 -9.86
N ARG A 27 -2.10 5.45 -10.66
CA ARG A 27 -1.78 4.08 -10.25
C ARG A 27 -0.54 3.62 -11.01
N VAL A 28 0.56 3.35 -10.30
CA VAL A 28 1.84 2.96 -10.87
C VAL A 28 2.25 1.60 -10.30
N GLY A 29 2.52 0.64 -11.19
CA GLY A 29 3.08 -0.66 -10.81
C GLY A 29 4.60 -0.63 -10.83
N ILE A 30 5.24 -1.15 -9.79
CA ILE A 30 6.70 -1.24 -9.70
C ILE A 30 7.07 -2.71 -9.46
N THR A 31 7.91 -3.25 -10.35
CA THR A 31 8.39 -4.63 -10.28
C THR A 31 9.91 -4.67 -10.42
N GLY A 32 10.50 -5.82 -10.13
CA GLY A 32 11.93 -6.06 -10.28
C GLY A 32 12.39 -7.23 -9.42
N VAL A 33 13.51 -7.81 -9.81
CA VAL A 33 14.10 -9.00 -9.16
C VAL A 33 14.39 -8.75 -7.66
N PRO A 34 14.44 -9.82 -6.83
CA PRO A 34 14.87 -9.69 -5.43
C PRO A 34 16.24 -8.99 -5.34
N GLY A 35 16.39 -8.06 -4.38
CA GLY A 35 17.65 -7.34 -4.17
C GLY A 35 17.91 -6.14 -5.08
N VAL A 36 17.08 -5.86 -6.10
CA VAL A 36 17.27 -4.72 -7.03
C VAL A 36 17.12 -3.32 -6.39
N GLY A 37 16.86 -3.23 -5.09
CA GLY A 37 16.64 -1.96 -4.40
C GLY A 37 15.22 -1.38 -4.56
N LYS A 38 14.24 -2.19 -4.98
CA LYS A 38 12.84 -1.75 -5.21
C LYS A 38 12.24 -0.99 -4.02
N SER A 39 12.37 -1.49 -2.80
CA SER A 39 11.85 -0.81 -1.60
C SER A 39 12.54 0.55 -1.37
N THR A 40 13.85 0.64 -1.57
CA THR A 40 14.61 1.90 -1.47
C THR A 40 14.13 2.92 -2.50
N THR A 41 13.91 2.49 -3.74
CA THR A 41 13.39 3.35 -4.81
C THR A 41 11.98 3.84 -4.49
N ILE A 42 11.11 2.96 -3.99
CA ILE A 42 9.74 3.33 -3.57
C ILE A 42 9.77 4.35 -2.42
N ASP A 43 10.60 4.12 -1.40
CA ASP A 43 10.75 5.01 -0.25
C ASP A 43 11.16 6.42 -0.69
N GLN A 44 12.19 6.53 -1.54
CA GLN A 44 12.66 7.82 -2.00
C GLN A 44 11.70 8.50 -2.98
N LEU A 45 11.08 7.75 -3.89
CA LEU A 45 10.07 8.30 -4.81
C LEU A 45 8.87 8.85 -4.05
N GLY A 46 8.35 8.06 -3.10
CA GLY A 46 7.23 8.47 -2.27
C GLY A 46 7.56 9.71 -1.44
N ALA A 47 8.73 9.74 -0.78
CA ALA A 47 9.16 10.89 0.01
C ALA A 47 9.27 12.17 -0.84
N ASN A 48 9.75 12.05 -2.09
CA ASN A 48 9.79 13.18 -3.02
C ASN A 48 8.39 13.68 -3.40
N LEU A 49 7.42 12.76 -3.55
CA LEU A 49 6.03 13.10 -3.88
C LEU A 49 5.31 13.74 -2.69
N THR A 50 5.48 13.21 -1.49
CA THR A 50 4.89 13.79 -0.27
C THR A 50 5.49 15.16 0.05
N ALA A 51 6.80 15.35 -0.17
CA ALA A 51 7.44 16.65 -0.08
C ALA A 51 6.86 17.70 -1.06
N ARG A 52 6.28 17.24 -2.18
CA ARG A 52 5.57 18.10 -3.15
C ARG A 52 4.08 18.28 -2.84
N GLY A 53 3.62 17.79 -1.68
CA GLY A 53 2.23 17.92 -1.23
C GLY A 53 1.29 16.82 -1.73
N HIS A 54 1.80 15.77 -2.39
CA HIS A 54 0.97 14.63 -2.78
C HIS A 54 0.73 13.68 -1.61
N LYS A 55 -0.40 12.97 -1.64
CA LYS A 55 -0.64 11.82 -0.77
C LYS A 55 -0.24 10.55 -1.51
N VAL A 56 0.57 9.71 -0.89
CA VAL A 56 1.12 8.50 -1.51
C VAL A 56 0.57 7.28 -0.78
N ALA A 57 0.14 6.27 -1.53
CA ALA A 57 -0.19 4.96 -0.99
C ALA A 57 0.66 3.90 -1.66
N VAL A 58 1.25 2.99 -0.89
CA VAL A 58 2.02 1.84 -1.40
C VAL A 58 1.28 0.58 -0.98
N LEU A 59 0.89 -0.22 -1.98
CA LEU A 59 0.28 -1.52 -1.76
C LEU A 59 1.25 -2.61 -2.22
N ALA A 60 1.74 -3.40 -1.26
CA ALA A 60 2.59 -4.55 -1.57
C ALA A 60 1.75 -5.75 -2.00
N VAL A 61 2.14 -6.37 -3.11
CA VAL A 61 1.54 -7.62 -3.59
C VAL A 61 2.64 -8.68 -3.59
N ASP A 62 2.58 -9.61 -2.64
CA ASP A 62 3.46 -10.77 -2.56
C ASP A 62 2.67 -12.06 -2.81
N PRO A 63 2.94 -12.82 -3.88
CA PRO A 63 2.29 -14.11 -4.13
C PRO A 63 2.47 -15.12 -2.99
N SER A 64 3.54 -14.99 -2.19
CA SER A 64 3.82 -15.87 -1.04
C SER A 64 2.84 -15.67 0.12
N SER A 65 2.11 -14.56 0.15
CA SER A 65 1.15 -14.18 1.21
C SER A 65 0.04 -15.22 1.43
N THR A 66 -0.31 -16.01 0.41
CA THR A 66 -1.26 -17.13 0.53
C THR A 66 -0.78 -18.23 1.47
N ARG A 67 0.55 -18.41 1.61
CA ARG A 67 1.17 -19.41 2.50
C ARG A 67 1.44 -18.88 3.91
N THR A 68 1.67 -17.58 4.08
CA THR A 68 2.08 -16.98 5.36
C THR A 68 0.99 -16.17 6.06
N GLY A 69 -0.16 -15.95 5.40
CA GLY A 69 -1.28 -15.16 5.95
C GLY A 69 -1.11 -13.64 5.80
N GLY A 70 -0.15 -13.21 4.96
CA GLY A 70 0.18 -11.80 4.70
C GLY A 70 1.16 -11.22 5.73
N SER A 71 2.10 -10.38 5.26
CA SER A 71 3.04 -9.66 6.12
C SER A 71 2.57 -8.22 6.31
N ILE A 72 2.06 -7.88 7.49
CA ILE A 72 1.61 -6.53 7.84
C ILE A 72 2.81 -5.58 8.10
N LEU A 73 3.95 -6.14 8.52
CA LEU A 73 5.08 -5.38 9.07
C LEU A 73 6.34 -5.41 8.20
N GLY A 74 6.49 -6.39 7.30
CA GLY A 74 7.74 -6.66 6.60
C GLY A 74 8.19 -5.59 5.62
N ASP A 75 7.25 -4.81 5.08
CA ASP A 75 7.55 -3.73 4.13
C ASP A 75 7.69 -2.36 4.80
N LYS A 76 7.10 -2.14 5.98
CA LYS A 76 7.26 -0.87 6.73
C LYS A 76 8.68 -0.65 7.23
N THR A 77 9.39 -1.71 7.64
CA THR A 77 10.79 -1.61 8.09
C THR A 77 11.77 -1.30 6.96
N ARG A 78 11.39 -1.56 5.71
CA ARG A 78 12.22 -1.30 4.52
C ARG A 78 12.03 0.09 3.93
N MET A 79 10.99 0.82 4.34
CA MET A 79 10.63 2.15 3.84
C MET A 79 10.55 3.15 5.01
N ALA A 80 11.71 3.43 5.61
CA ALA A 80 11.80 4.16 6.88
C ALA A 80 11.28 5.61 6.79
N LYS A 81 11.46 6.28 5.65
CA LYS A 81 11.01 7.67 5.47
C LYS A 81 9.50 7.72 5.32
N LEU A 82 8.94 6.88 4.44
CA LEU A 82 7.50 6.80 4.24
C LEU A 82 6.76 6.26 5.47
N ALA A 83 7.39 5.41 6.28
CA ALA A 83 6.74 4.81 7.45
C ALA A 83 6.33 5.81 8.53
N ILE A 84 6.95 6.98 8.56
CA ILE A 84 6.64 8.04 9.53
C ILE A 84 5.99 9.28 8.88
N ASP A 85 5.83 9.28 7.56
CA ASP A 85 5.26 10.40 6.82
C ASP A 85 3.73 10.37 6.90
N ARG A 86 3.13 11.46 7.41
CA ARG A 86 1.68 11.60 7.58
C ARG A 86 0.91 11.63 6.26
N ASN A 87 1.57 11.93 5.15
CA ASN A 87 1.00 11.92 3.81
C ASN A 87 1.19 10.57 3.09
N ALA A 88 1.84 9.60 3.74
CA ALA A 88 2.08 8.28 3.21
C ALA A 88 1.20 7.22 3.89
N PHE A 89 0.70 6.28 3.09
CA PHE A 89 -0.05 5.10 3.53
C PHE A 89 0.63 3.85 2.98
N ILE A 90 1.31 3.12 3.86
CA ILE A 90 2.00 1.86 3.57
C ILE A 90 1.39 0.71 4.38
#